data_AF-A0A552VAP6-F1
#
_entry.id   AF-A0A552VAP6-F1
#
_cell.length_a   1.000
_cell.length_b   1.000
_cell.length_c   1.000
_cell.angle_alpha   90.00
_cell.angle_beta   90.00
_cell.angle_gamma   90.00
#
_symmetry.space_group_name_H-M   'P 1'
#
loop_
_entity.id
_entity.type
_entity.pdbx_description
1 polymer ?
#
loop_
_entity_poly.entity_id
_entity_poly.type
_entity_poly.pdbx_seq_one_letter_code
_entity_poly.pdbx_strand_id
1 'polypeptide(L)'
;MDFVKKHIRTLFVVVLSIVATSVYAQEPTDKEIGFDAEVIKKEMYASGTFMNKSFVDNQLAEIRKQMLERYKLGLEKWVDKQLSIINPQANKGLDIGIGTQTLSGGQCELTNFEATNPLAPWELKYNIPNASGNYAYLTNYTSQTGITGNSYSYQSEQRYLVGTSTTITDPYINAVAQNNPQLNIDPNIDTKFIKIGNSGAGYKSEIIRKTFTINSPDDFIYYNYAIVLQDPQHSLRPFFSVRMYNSSGALIPCSQIIFEARPGIPGFIETTTGSKIWVRPWATNIIKPNAFNVTGSVTLEITVTDCGAGGHFGYGYFDIKCKTVDDMIQVESNLCAGSNTQFTSPVSNFNSNYHWIIKNSAGTIVGEVDGTAPVFAFPSAGSFTVTLQIPYFTTDTGCNIKSEFTKSVVVNSCPDLPCQECSSFNLIRGEKYVISGWVKQRSALDQEIQVRTYTGSYIQVSFEDTGNAILSTVQAVPTGEIIDGWQRMYGEFTVPATVDDMNITLKNTGTNLAYFDDIRVHPINGNMKSFVYDQQTQKLMAELDENNYSTFYEYDKEGGLIRIKKETEEGVYTIQETRSSNPKKSN
;
A
#
# COMPACT_ATOMS: atom_id res chain seq x y z
N MET A 1 7.88 77.28 -8.84
CA MET A 1 8.05 76.13 -9.77
C MET A 1 7.64 74.79 -9.14
N ASP A 2 7.46 74.69 -7.81
CA ASP A 2 6.98 73.47 -7.12
C ASP A 2 5.45 73.34 -7.02
N PHE A 3 4.69 74.42 -7.18
CA PHE A 3 3.23 74.38 -7.15
C PHE A 3 2.62 73.65 -8.36
N VAL A 4 3.26 73.79 -9.53
CA VAL A 4 2.82 73.17 -10.80
C VAL A 4 3.18 71.69 -10.87
N LYS A 5 4.35 71.29 -10.33
CA LYS A 5 4.77 69.87 -10.26
C LYS A 5 3.88 69.04 -9.32
N LYS A 6 3.37 69.63 -8.24
CA LYS A 6 2.47 68.95 -7.29
C LYS A 6 1.08 68.71 -7.88
N HIS A 7 0.56 69.64 -8.68
CA HIS A 7 -0.78 69.49 -9.30
C HIS A 7 -0.76 68.60 -10.55
N ILE A 8 0.33 68.57 -11.33
CA ILE A 8 0.47 67.65 -12.47
C ILE A 8 0.59 66.20 -12.00
N ARG A 9 1.27 65.91 -10.89
CA ARG A 9 1.32 64.56 -10.29
C ARG A 9 -0.04 64.11 -9.76
N THR A 10 -0.82 64.99 -9.12
CA THR A 10 -2.17 64.66 -8.64
C THR A 10 -3.14 64.45 -9.81
N LEU A 11 -3.04 65.22 -10.89
CA LEU A 11 -3.88 65.04 -12.09
C LEU A 11 -3.53 63.74 -12.85
N PHE A 12 -2.26 63.36 -12.93
CA PHE A 12 -1.84 62.10 -13.57
C PHE A 12 -2.26 60.85 -12.77
N VAL A 13 -2.22 60.93 -11.43
CA VAL A 13 -2.69 59.85 -10.54
C VAL A 13 -4.21 59.74 -10.56
N VAL A 14 -4.95 60.86 -10.60
CA VAL A 14 -6.41 60.85 -10.73
C VAL A 14 -6.86 60.36 -12.11
N VAL A 15 -6.18 60.73 -13.20
CA VAL A 15 -6.51 60.21 -14.55
C VAL A 15 -6.14 58.74 -14.70
N LEU A 16 -5.02 58.24 -14.14
CA LEU A 16 -4.76 56.79 -14.11
C LEU A 16 -5.74 56.02 -13.20
N SER A 17 -6.27 56.67 -12.15
CA SER A 17 -7.26 56.05 -11.25
C SER A 17 -8.68 56.02 -11.86
N ILE A 18 -9.00 56.98 -12.73
CA ILE A 18 -10.28 57.03 -13.47
C ILE A 18 -10.24 56.16 -14.73
N VAL A 19 -9.07 55.94 -15.34
CA VAL A 19 -8.92 54.97 -16.45
C VAL A 19 -8.82 53.52 -15.94
N ALA A 20 -8.42 53.29 -14.69
CA ALA A 20 -8.42 51.96 -14.07
C ALA A 20 -9.75 51.53 -13.44
N THR A 21 -10.79 52.38 -13.41
CA THR A 21 -12.10 52.07 -12.82
C THR A 21 -13.26 52.06 -13.82
N SER A 22 -12.97 52.04 -15.12
CA SER A 22 -13.98 51.79 -16.17
C SER A 22 -13.53 50.72 -17.17
N VAL A 23 -12.80 49.70 -16.71
CA VAL A 23 -13.04 48.37 -17.28
C VAL A 23 -14.44 48.01 -16.80
N TYR A 24 -15.46 48.34 -17.59
CA TYR A 24 -16.71 47.59 -17.53
C TYR A 24 -16.27 46.14 -17.59
N ALA A 25 -16.33 45.42 -16.46
CA ALA A 25 -16.22 43.97 -16.47
C ALA A 25 -17.36 43.53 -17.36
N GLN A 26 -17.04 43.24 -18.62
CA GLN A 26 -18.00 42.76 -19.59
C GLN A 26 -18.66 41.56 -18.92
N GLU A 27 -20.00 41.56 -18.81
CA GLU A 27 -20.65 40.42 -18.17
C GLU A 27 -20.18 39.14 -18.88
N PRO A 28 -19.74 38.12 -18.13
CA PRO A 28 -19.20 36.92 -18.72
C PRO A 28 -20.24 36.35 -19.68
N THR A 29 -19.77 35.96 -20.85
CA THR A 29 -20.61 35.43 -21.91
C THR A 29 -21.33 34.17 -21.42
N ASP A 30 -22.46 33.86 -22.04
CA ASP A 30 -23.23 32.64 -21.75
C ASP A 30 -22.34 31.39 -21.80
N LYS A 31 -21.39 31.36 -22.73
CA LYS A 31 -20.38 30.30 -22.85
C LYS A 31 -19.42 30.25 -21.66
N GLU A 32 -18.98 31.40 -21.13
CA GLU A 32 -18.07 31.47 -19.97
C GLU A 32 -18.75 31.07 -18.66
N ILE A 33 -20.05 31.34 -18.52
CA ILE A 33 -20.84 30.88 -17.36
C ILE A 33 -21.44 29.48 -17.54
N GLY A 34 -21.22 28.85 -18.70
CA GLY A 34 -21.74 27.51 -19.03
C GLY A 34 -23.27 27.46 -19.23
N PHE A 35 -23.88 28.56 -19.65
CA PHE A 35 -25.30 28.67 -19.98
C PHE A 35 -25.51 28.42 -21.48
N ASP A 36 -26.33 27.43 -21.82
CA ASP A 36 -26.78 27.16 -23.20
C ASP A 36 -28.31 27.06 -23.22
N ALA A 37 -28.96 28.13 -23.68
CA ALA A 37 -30.41 28.22 -23.66
C ALA A 37 -31.09 27.18 -24.56
N GLU A 38 -30.47 26.76 -25.66
CA GLU A 38 -31.08 25.82 -26.60
C GLU A 38 -30.97 24.38 -26.10
N VAL A 39 -29.86 24.02 -25.45
CA VAL A 39 -29.72 22.75 -24.74
C VAL A 39 -30.73 22.66 -23.59
N ILE A 40 -30.81 23.69 -22.74
CA ILE A 40 -31.73 23.71 -21.60
C ILE A 40 -33.19 23.68 -22.07
N LYS A 41 -33.57 24.42 -23.12
CA LYS A 41 -34.92 24.33 -23.71
C LYS A 41 -35.24 22.93 -24.20
N LYS A 42 -34.31 22.32 -24.94
CA LYS A 42 -34.51 20.98 -25.50
C LYS A 42 -34.72 19.94 -24.39
N GLU A 43 -34.03 20.08 -23.26
CA GLU A 43 -34.20 19.24 -22.08
C GLU A 43 -35.53 19.50 -21.37
N MET A 44 -35.95 20.76 -21.23
CA MET A 44 -37.27 21.09 -20.68
C MET A 44 -38.37 20.40 -21.51
N TYR A 45 -38.33 20.51 -22.84
CA TYR A 45 -39.32 19.86 -23.72
C TYR A 45 -39.15 18.34 -23.86
N ALA A 46 -38.01 17.75 -23.47
CA ALA A 46 -37.77 16.30 -23.53
C ALA A 46 -38.61 15.50 -22.52
N SER A 47 -39.21 16.17 -21.52
CA SER A 47 -40.10 15.57 -20.51
C SER A 47 -41.50 15.18 -21.03
N GLY A 48 -41.79 15.38 -22.32
CA GLY A 48 -43.07 15.00 -22.94
C GLY A 48 -44.29 15.82 -22.48
N THR A 49 -44.09 16.84 -21.64
CA THR A 49 -45.15 17.73 -21.17
C THR A 49 -45.19 19.02 -21.98
N PHE A 50 -46.41 19.42 -22.39
CA PHE A 50 -46.64 20.71 -23.04
C PHE A 50 -46.40 21.83 -22.01
N MET A 51 -45.25 22.48 -22.08
CA MET A 51 -44.93 23.64 -21.24
C MET A 51 -45.17 24.95 -21.98
N ASN A 52 -45.74 25.93 -21.27
CA ASN A 52 -45.97 27.26 -21.82
C ASN A 52 -44.63 27.96 -22.09
N LYS A 53 -44.45 28.52 -23.29
CA LYS A 53 -43.26 29.27 -23.70
C LYS A 53 -42.84 30.35 -22.69
N SER A 54 -43.80 31.12 -22.16
CA SER A 54 -43.53 32.15 -21.15
C SER A 54 -42.97 31.57 -19.85
N PHE A 55 -43.38 30.36 -19.48
CA PHE A 55 -42.83 29.67 -18.32
C PHE A 55 -41.39 29.23 -18.59
N VAL A 56 -41.14 28.65 -19.77
CA VAL A 56 -39.79 28.21 -20.19
C VAL A 56 -38.81 29.39 -20.27
N ASP A 57 -39.23 30.51 -20.86
CA ASP A 57 -38.40 31.71 -20.97
C ASP A 57 -38.09 32.32 -19.59
N ASN A 58 -39.04 32.29 -18.65
CA ASN A 58 -38.81 32.74 -17.28
C ASN A 58 -37.84 31.82 -16.51
N GLN A 59 -37.91 30.51 -16.70
CA GLN A 59 -36.98 29.57 -16.06
C GLN A 59 -35.56 29.72 -16.62
N LEU A 60 -35.41 29.89 -17.94
CA LEU A 60 -34.12 30.16 -18.56
C LEU A 60 -33.46 31.43 -18.03
N ALA A 61 -34.25 32.49 -17.82
CA ALA A 61 -33.76 33.74 -17.26
C ALA A 61 -33.26 33.55 -15.82
N GLU A 62 -33.96 32.77 -14.99
CA GLU A 62 -33.55 32.53 -13.61
C GLU A 62 -32.34 31.59 -13.51
N ILE A 63 -32.27 30.56 -14.35
CA ILE A 63 -31.10 29.65 -14.45
C ILE A 63 -29.86 30.44 -14.88
N ARG A 64 -29.98 31.29 -15.90
CA ARG A 64 -28.89 32.16 -16.36
C ARG A 64 -28.40 33.06 -15.24
N LYS A 65 -29.33 33.67 -14.49
CA LYS A 65 -29.02 34.56 -13.37
C LYS A 65 -28.27 33.82 -12.25
N GLN A 66 -28.68 32.60 -11.92
CA GLN A 66 -28.00 31.79 -10.91
C GLN A 66 -26.60 31.34 -11.36
N MET A 67 -26.44 30.93 -12.63
CA MET A 67 -25.14 30.57 -13.21
C MET A 67 -24.18 31.78 -13.26
N LEU A 68 -24.69 32.95 -13.63
CA LEU A 68 -23.94 34.20 -13.66
C LEU A 68 -23.50 34.61 -12.24
N GLU A 69 -24.37 34.43 -11.25
CA GLU A 69 -24.06 34.71 -9.85
C GLU A 69 -23.03 33.72 -9.28
N ARG A 70 -23.13 32.43 -9.62
CA ARG A 70 -22.12 31.40 -9.30
C ARG A 70 -20.76 31.76 -9.88
N TYR A 71 -20.72 32.16 -11.15
CA TYR A 71 -19.48 32.57 -11.81
C TYR A 71 -18.84 33.78 -11.13
N LYS A 72 -19.65 34.77 -10.73
CA LYS A 72 -19.15 35.99 -10.06
C LYS A 72 -18.66 35.76 -8.63
N LEU A 73 -19.24 34.81 -7.90
CA LEU A 73 -18.92 34.56 -6.48
C LEU A 73 -17.81 33.52 -6.27
N GLY A 74 -17.61 32.61 -7.23
CA GLY A 74 -16.85 31.38 -7.02
C GLY A 74 -17.68 30.33 -6.25
N LEU A 75 -17.35 29.06 -6.46
CA LEU A 75 -18.18 27.92 -6.01
C LEU A 75 -18.43 27.93 -4.49
N GLU A 76 -17.40 28.19 -3.69
CA GLU A 76 -17.44 28.21 -2.22
C GLU A 76 -18.42 29.27 -1.69
N LYS A 77 -18.24 30.53 -2.09
CA LYS A 77 -19.08 31.66 -1.63
C LYS A 77 -20.50 31.60 -2.19
N TRP A 78 -20.69 31.01 -3.37
CA TRP A 78 -22.02 30.79 -3.92
C TRP A 78 -22.78 29.75 -3.09
N VAL A 79 -22.15 28.62 -2.74
CA VAL A 79 -22.73 27.59 -1.86
C VAL A 79 -23.06 28.19 -0.48
N ASP A 80 -22.16 28.95 0.14
CA ASP A 80 -22.41 29.60 1.43
C ASP A 80 -23.55 30.63 1.38
N LYS A 81 -23.65 31.39 0.28
CA LYS A 81 -24.75 32.34 0.09
C LYS A 81 -26.09 31.62 -0.04
N GLN A 82 -26.15 30.54 -0.81
CA GLN A 82 -27.36 29.72 -0.90
C GLN A 82 -27.75 29.18 0.49
N LEU A 83 -26.79 28.71 1.28
CA LEU A 83 -27.01 28.25 2.66
C LEU A 83 -27.50 29.36 3.61
N SER A 84 -27.00 30.60 3.47
CA SER A 84 -27.37 31.75 4.32
C SER A 84 -28.79 32.29 4.08
N ILE A 85 -29.30 32.18 2.86
CA ILE A 85 -30.67 32.60 2.50
C ILE A 85 -31.71 31.62 3.10
N ILE A 86 -31.29 30.40 3.42
CA ILE A 86 -32.14 29.30 3.90
C ILE A 86 -32.34 29.35 5.43
N ASN A 87 -31.50 30.03 6.22
CA ASN A 87 -31.64 30.05 7.68
C ASN A 87 -31.16 31.34 8.37
N PRO A 88 -32.03 32.34 8.58
CA PRO A 88 -31.68 33.57 9.31
C PRO A 88 -31.35 33.33 10.81
N GLN A 89 -31.55 32.11 11.33
CA GLN A 89 -31.37 31.77 12.76
C GLN A 89 -30.38 30.62 13.03
N ALA A 90 -29.54 30.22 12.07
CA ALA A 90 -28.52 29.17 12.30
C ALA A 90 -27.36 29.57 13.24
N ASN A 91 -27.41 30.74 13.89
CA ASN A 91 -26.46 31.17 14.91
C ASN A 91 -26.99 31.00 16.34
N LYS A 92 -27.67 29.89 16.63
CA LYS A 92 -27.82 29.42 18.00
C LYS A 92 -27.44 27.96 18.07
N GLY A 93 -26.36 27.71 18.81
CA GLY A 93 -25.88 26.38 19.12
C GLY A 93 -27.04 25.49 19.54
N LEU A 94 -27.24 24.43 18.76
CA LEU A 94 -28.07 23.32 19.15
C LEU A 94 -27.11 22.30 19.72
N ASP A 95 -26.97 22.32 21.04
CA ASP A 95 -26.33 21.24 21.77
C ASP A 95 -27.29 20.04 21.73
N ILE A 96 -27.21 19.28 20.64
CA ILE A 96 -27.90 18.00 20.52
C ILE A 96 -27.01 17.00 21.26
N GLY A 97 -27.50 16.48 22.38
CA GLY A 97 -26.87 15.39 23.12
C GLY A 97 -26.77 14.12 22.27
N ILE A 98 -25.78 14.10 21.37
CA ILE A 98 -25.27 12.92 20.70
C ILE A 98 -23.99 12.62 21.45
N GLY A 99 -23.93 11.47 22.14
CA GLY A 99 -22.83 11.11 23.02
C GLY A 99 -21.47 11.40 22.38
N THR A 100 -20.72 12.32 22.98
CA THR A 100 -19.35 12.64 22.59
C THR A 100 -18.49 11.42 22.90
N GLN A 101 -17.87 10.85 21.87
CA GLN A 101 -17.07 9.62 22.02
C GLN A 101 -15.59 9.91 21.81
N THR A 102 -14.80 9.47 22.79
CA THR A 102 -13.36 9.64 22.92
C THR A 102 -12.62 8.76 21.89
N LEU A 103 -11.67 9.31 21.14
CA LEU A 103 -10.70 8.50 20.41
C LEU A 103 -9.67 7.94 21.40
N SER A 104 -9.91 6.72 21.85
CA SER A 104 -8.89 5.82 22.40
C SER A 104 -9.19 4.41 21.89
N GLY A 105 -8.17 3.55 21.83
CA GLY A 105 -8.15 2.28 21.09
C GLY A 105 -9.29 1.27 21.34
N GLY A 106 -10.23 1.51 22.25
CA GLY A 106 -11.43 0.69 22.46
C GLY A 106 -12.76 1.34 22.04
N GLN A 107 -12.79 2.55 21.49
CA GLN A 107 -14.03 3.30 21.21
C GLN A 107 -14.19 3.77 19.76
N CYS A 108 -13.10 3.95 19.03
CA CYS A 108 -13.18 4.10 17.57
C CYS A 108 -13.73 2.80 16.91
N GLU A 109 -13.50 1.62 17.51
CA GLU A 109 -14.05 0.33 17.05
C GLU A 109 -15.60 0.26 17.07
N LEU A 110 -16.27 1.15 17.81
CA LEU A 110 -17.75 1.26 17.77
C LEU A 110 -18.24 2.17 16.64
N THR A 111 -17.31 2.74 15.86
CA THR A 111 -17.59 3.75 14.85
C THR A 111 -17.28 3.30 13.43
N ASN A 112 -16.44 2.27 13.28
CA ASN A 112 -16.32 1.53 12.03
C ASN A 112 -17.63 0.77 11.76
N PHE A 113 -17.81 0.34 10.51
CA PHE A 113 -19.06 -0.32 10.11
C PHE A 113 -19.11 -1.81 10.51
N GLU A 114 -18.20 -2.26 11.37
CA GLU A 114 -18.05 -3.67 11.76
C GLU A 114 -19.06 -4.14 12.81
N ALA A 115 -19.60 -3.23 13.60
CA ALA A 115 -20.54 -3.54 14.68
C ALA A 115 -21.84 -4.23 14.20
N THR A 116 -22.60 -4.83 15.14
CA THR A 116 -23.91 -5.45 14.87
C THR A 116 -24.96 -4.45 14.41
N ASN A 117 -24.91 -3.21 14.93
CA ASN A 117 -25.76 -2.09 14.50
C ASN A 117 -24.87 -0.96 13.97
N PRO A 118 -24.30 -1.12 12.77
CA PRO A 118 -23.22 -0.25 12.28
C PRO A 118 -23.68 1.17 11.97
N LEU A 119 -24.98 1.39 11.73
CA LEU A 119 -25.54 2.73 11.49
C LEU A 119 -25.95 3.47 12.77
N ALA A 120 -26.11 2.78 13.90
CA ALA A 120 -26.63 3.38 15.13
C ALA A 120 -25.83 4.61 15.62
N PRO A 121 -24.49 4.62 15.56
CA PRO A 121 -23.70 5.73 16.06
C PRO A 121 -23.41 6.79 14.97
N TRP A 122 -24.18 6.84 13.89
CA TRP A 122 -24.10 7.84 12.82
C TRP A 122 -25.42 8.61 12.72
N GLU A 123 -25.34 9.90 12.39
CA GLU A 123 -26.49 10.69 11.96
C GLU A 123 -26.63 10.55 10.44
N LEU A 124 -27.78 10.08 9.97
CA LEU A 124 -28.12 10.00 8.55
C LEU A 124 -29.05 11.16 8.21
N LYS A 125 -28.77 11.90 7.15
CA LYS A 125 -29.69 12.90 6.61
C LYS A 125 -29.96 12.65 5.15
N TYR A 126 -31.18 12.76 4.72
CA TYR A 126 -31.53 12.64 3.31
C TYR A 126 -32.56 13.70 2.95
N ASN A 127 -32.53 14.17 1.72
CA ASN A 127 -33.55 15.08 1.24
C ASN A 127 -34.82 14.32 0.86
N ILE A 128 -35.96 15.01 0.94
CA ILE A 128 -37.22 14.54 0.37
C ILE A 128 -37.50 15.38 -0.87
N PRO A 129 -37.31 14.84 -2.09
CA PRO A 129 -37.63 15.56 -3.32
C PRO A 129 -39.10 15.99 -3.32
N ASN A 130 -39.37 17.25 -3.63
CA ASN A 130 -40.76 17.71 -3.77
C ASN A 130 -41.39 17.16 -5.06
N ALA A 131 -42.72 17.04 -5.10
CA ALA A 131 -43.46 16.55 -6.28
C ALA A 131 -43.28 17.45 -7.54
N SER A 132 -42.71 18.64 -7.39
CA SER A 132 -42.53 19.64 -8.44
C SER A 132 -41.16 19.58 -9.13
N GLY A 133 -40.25 18.70 -8.70
CA GLY A 133 -38.91 18.50 -9.29
C GLY A 133 -37.97 19.71 -9.21
N ASN A 134 -38.35 20.77 -8.50
CA ASN A 134 -37.68 22.06 -8.52
C ASN A 134 -36.97 22.30 -7.17
N TYR A 135 -35.64 22.39 -7.22
CA TYR A 135 -34.73 22.93 -6.17
C TYR A 135 -34.43 22.09 -4.91
N ALA A 136 -34.60 20.77 -4.93
CA ALA A 136 -34.43 19.95 -3.73
C ALA A 136 -32.98 19.48 -3.43
N TYR A 137 -31.95 19.91 -4.16
CA TYR A 137 -30.64 19.25 -4.06
C TYR A 137 -29.90 19.38 -2.73
N LEU A 138 -30.20 20.43 -1.97
CA LEU A 138 -29.52 20.71 -0.69
C LEU A 138 -30.48 21.35 0.33
N THR A 139 -31.79 21.16 0.16
CA THR A 139 -32.82 21.73 1.03
C THR A 139 -33.73 20.63 1.56
N ASN A 140 -34.39 20.88 2.70
CA ASN A 140 -35.37 19.96 3.31
C ASN A 140 -34.81 18.57 3.66
N TYR A 141 -33.69 18.55 4.39
CA TYR A 141 -33.17 17.31 4.94
C TYR A 141 -34.01 16.81 6.11
N THR A 142 -34.26 15.51 6.11
CA THR A 142 -34.74 14.77 7.26
C THR A 142 -33.56 14.07 7.92
N SER A 143 -33.37 14.27 9.23
CA SER A 143 -32.36 13.56 10.02
C SER A 143 -32.92 12.27 10.62
N GLN A 144 -32.07 11.27 10.77
CA GLN A 144 -32.32 10.02 11.48
C GLN A 144 -31.09 9.65 12.30
N THR A 145 -31.31 9.18 13.53
CA THR A 145 -30.27 8.74 14.46
C THR A 145 -30.66 7.43 15.12
N GLY A 146 -29.69 6.67 15.65
CA GLY A 146 -29.98 5.44 16.37
C GLY A 146 -30.56 4.32 15.50
N ILE A 147 -30.27 4.32 14.19
CA ILE A 147 -30.74 3.30 13.26
C ILE A 147 -30.17 1.94 13.64
N THR A 148 -31.06 0.97 13.85
CA THR A 148 -30.68 -0.43 14.09
C THR A 148 -30.50 -1.18 12.77
N GLY A 149 -29.55 -2.12 12.74
CA GLY A 149 -29.22 -2.90 11.55
C GLY A 149 -28.32 -2.22 10.53
N ASN A 150 -28.26 -2.81 9.33
CA ASN A 150 -27.24 -2.53 8.31
C ASN A 150 -27.73 -1.63 7.17
N SER A 151 -28.97 -1.17 7.18
CA SER A 151 -29.49 -0.35 6.08
C SER A 151 -30.56 0.60 6.54
N TYR A 152 -30.71 1.71 5.80
CA TYR A 152 -31.83 2.62 5.96
C TYR A 152 -32.48 2.88 4.61
N SER A 153 -33.81 2.78 4.58
CA SER A 153 -34.63 3.01 3.38
C SER A 153 -35.75 4.01 3.67
N TYR A 154 -36.09 4.85 2.69
CA TYR A 154 -37.24 5.74 2.72
C TYR A 154 -38.13 5.44 1.51
N GLN A 155 -39.44 5.23 1.72
CA GLN A 155 -40.40 4.89 0.66
C GLN A 155 -39.93 3.74 -0.27
N SER A 156 -39.43 2.65 0.33
CA SER A 156 -38.89 1.48 -0.37
C SER A 156 -37.60 1.73 -1.17
N GLU A 157 -37.04 2.92 -1.10
CA GLU A 157 -35.75 3.24 -1.67
C GLU A 157 -34.64 3.11 -0.64
N GLN A 158 -33.65 2.27 -0.94
CA GLN A 158 -32.46 2.13 -0.11
C GLN A 158 -31.53 3.34 -0.30
N ARG A 159 -31.31 4.07 0.79
CA ARG A 159 -30.50 5.30 0.84
C ARG A 159 -29.12 5.04 1.43
N TYR A 160 -29.05 4.10 2.38
CA TYR A 160 -27.84 3.69 3.06
C TYR A 160 -27.80 2.17 3.20
N LEU A 161 -26.67 1.56 2.89
CA LEU A 161 -26.45 0.13 3.05
C LEU A 161 -25.02 -0.16 3.48
N VAL A 162 -24.86 -0.81 4.61
CA VAL A 162 -23.60 -1.40 5.06
C VAL A 162 -23.45 -2.77 4.41
N GLY A 163 -22.38 -2.93 3.63
CA GLY A 163 -22.00 -4.17 2.99
C GLY A 163 -21.59 -5.25 3.99
N THR A 164 -21.52 -6.49 3.52
CA THR A 164 -21.09 -7.66 4.31
C THR A 164 -19.90 -8.39 3.66
N SER A 165 -19.28 -7.76 2.67
CA SER A 165 -18.15 -8.27 1.91
C SER A 165 -17.03 -7.24 1.92
N THR A 166 -15.79 -7.71 1.87
CA THR A 166 -14.58 -6.92 1.67
C THR A 166 -14.45 -6.35 0.24
N THR A 167 -15.32 -6.76 -0.68
CA THR A 167 -15.30 -6.31 -2.08
C THR A 167 -16.57 -5.54 -2.43
N ILE A 168 -16.42 -4.45 -3.19
CA ILE A 168 -17.59 -3.75 -3.71
C ILE A 168 -18.21 -4.61 -4.81
N THR A 169 -19.45 -5.03 -4.60
CA THR A 169 -20.28 -5.63 -5.65
C THR A 169 -21.05 -4.51 -6.35
N ASP A 170 -20.40 -3.79 -7.26
CA ASP A 170 -20.99 -2.72 -8.04
C ASP A 170 -20.64 -2.87 -9.53
N PRO A 171 -21.61 -2.78 -10.46
CA PRO A 171 -21.37 -3.05 -11.87
C PRO A 171 -20.36 -2.08 -12.50
N TYR A 172 -20.35 -0.80 -12.11
CA TYR A 172 -19.46 0.17 -12.72
C TYR A 172 -18.04 0.07 -12.18
N ILE A 173 -17.90 -0.16 -10.86
CA ILE A 173 -16.60 -0.40 -10.22
C ILE A 173 -16.00 -1.73 -10.71
N ASN A 174 -16.80 -2.79 -10.78
CA ASN A 174 -16.36 -4.09 -11.29
C ASN A 174 -15.86 -3.98 -12.74
N ALA A 175 -16.54 -3.23 -13.59
CA ALA A 175 -16.11 -3.00 -14.97
C ALA A 175 -14.76 -2.28 -15.07
N VAL A 176 -14.46 -1.33 -14.16
CA VAL A 176 -13.14 -0.70 -14.08
C VAL A 176 -12.09 -1.69 -13.54
N ALA A 177 -12.47 -2.55 -12.60
CA ALA A 177 -11.58 -3.50 -11.95
C ALA A 177 -11.24 -4.74 -12.81
N GLN A 178 -12.01 -5.05 -13.85
CA GLN A 178 -11.71 -6.19 -14.74
C GLN A 178 -10.29 -6.16 -15.32
N ASN A 179 -9.77 -4.96 -15.60
CA ASN A 179 -8.42 -4.78 -16.13
C ASN A 179 -7.36 -4.54 -15.04
N ASN A 180 -7.78 -4.22 -13.82
CA ASN A 180 -6.91 -4.00 -12.66
C ASN A 180 -7.65 -4.41 -11.36
N PRO A 181 -7.67 -5.71 -11.01
CA PRO A 181 -8.44 -6.21 -9.87
C PRO A 181 -8.07 -5.56 -8.54
N GLN A 182 -6.82 -5.11 -8.41
CA GLN A 182 -6.28 -4.34 -7.28
C GLN A 182 -7.02 -3.02 -7.02
N LEU A 183 -7.82 -2.50 -7.96
CA LEU A 183 -8.62 -1.29 -7.78
C LEU A 183 -9.94 -1.53 -7.03
N ASN A 184 -10.43 -2.78 -6.99
CA ASN A 184 -11.65 -3.16 -6.26
C ASN A 184 -11.37 -3.83 -4.91
N ILE A 185 -10.09 -4.04 -4.61
CA ILE A 185 -9.62 -4.65 -3.38
C ILE A 185 -8.66 -3.65 -2.76
N ASP A 186 -9.11 -2.98 -1.71
CA ASP A 186 -8.16 -2.34 -0.80
C ASP A 186 -7.77 -3.41 0.23
N PRO A 187 -6.50 -3.85 0.29
CA PRO A 187 -6.06 -4.85 1.26
C PRO A 187 -6.22 -4.38 2.71
N ASN A 188 -6.46 -3.08 2.90
CA ASN A 188 -6.65 -2.46 4.19
C ASN A 188 -8.11 -2.11 4.48
N ILE A 189 -9.13 -2.59 3.74
CA ILE A 189 -10.58 -2.40 4.06
C ILE A 189 -11.11 -3.47 5.02
N ASP A 190 -12.01 -3.08 5.94
CA ASP A 190 -12.60 -3.99 6.93
C ASP A 190 -13.68 -4.87 6.23
N THR A 191 -14.35 -5.78 6.93
CA THR A 191 -15.32 -6.67 6.28
C THR A 191 -16.63 -5.99 5.87
N LYS A 192 -16.86 -4.75 6.34
CA LYS A 192 -18.06 -3.96 6.11
C LYS A 192 -17.71 -2.49 5.87
N PHE A 193 -18.41 -1.88 4.92
CA PHE A 193 -18.34 -0.45 4.58
C PHE A 193 -19.73 0.02 4.16
N ILE A 194 -19.98 1.33 4.21
CA ILE A 194 -21.29 1.88 3.84
C ILE A 194 -21.33 2.31 2.37
N LYS A 195 -22.42 1.99 1.67
CA LYS A 195 -22.88 2.63 0.44
C LYS A 195 -23.84 3.75 0.80
N ILE A 196 -23.58 4.95 0.29
CA ILE A 196 -24.36 6.18 0.47
C ILE A 196 -24.92 6.59 -0.88
N GLY A 197 -26.24 6.71 -0.99
CA GLY A 197 -26.93 6.97 -2.25
C GLY A 197 -27.10 5.71 -3.10
N ASN A 198 -27.55 5.88 -4.34
CA ASN A 198 -27.79 4.78 -5.28
C ASN A 198 -27.62 5.20 -6.74
N SER A 199 -27.79 4.26 -7.67
CA SER A 199 -27.66 4.48 -9.11
C SER A 199 -28.95 4.97 -9.78
N GLY A 200 -29.98 5.30 -9.00
CA GLY A 200 -31.23 5.86 -9.50
C GLY A 200 -31.22 7.37 -9.35
N ALA A 201 -31.42 8.11 -10.44
CA ALA A 201 -31.55 9.56 -10.38
C ALA A 201 -32.88 9.97 -9.72
N GLY A 202 -33.02 11.24 -9.34
CA GLY A 202 -34.30 11.79 -8.85
C GLY A 202 -34.15 12.89 -7.81
N TYR A 203 -33.22 13.81 -8.04
CA TYR A 203 -32.97 14.94 -7.15
C TYR A 203 -32.39 14.59 -5.78
N LYS A 204 -31.77 13.42 -5.62
CA LYS A 204 -31.45 12.85 -4.30
C LYS A 204 -30.15 13.38 -3.73
N SER A 205 -30.13 13.48 -2.41
CA SER A 205 -28.98 13.84 -1.62
C SER A 205 -29.00 13.09 -0.29
N GLU A 206 -27.86 12.50 0.03
CA GLU A 206 -27.60 11.74 1.24
C GLU A 206 -26.39 12.31 1.97
N ILE A 207 -26.50 12.42 3.28
CA ILE A 207 -25.46 12.88 4.18
C ILE A 207 -25.32 11.89 5.33
N ILE A 208 -24.10 11.45 5.63
CA ILE A 208 -23.79 10.74 6.87
C ILE A 208 -22.80 11.56 7.69
N ARG A 209 -23.08 11.70 8.99
CA ARG A 209 -22.30 12.55 9.90
C ARG A 209 -21.97 11.85 11.20
N LYS A 210 -20.80 12.20 11.74
CA LYS A 210 -20.39 11.79 13.07
C LYS A 210 -19.43 12.76 13.71
N THR A 211 -19.62 12.96 15.01
CA THR A 211 -18.73 13.77 15.85
C THR A 211 -17.76 12.86 16.59
N PHE A 212 -16.47 13.20 16.49
CA PHE A 212 -15.36 12.54 17.16
C PHE A 212 -14.73 13.52 18.16
N THR A 213 -14.24 13.02 19.29
CA THR A 213 -13.48 13.83 20.24
C THR A 213 -11.99 13.56 20.06
N ILE A 214 -11.22 14.61 19.77
CA ILE A 214 -9.76 14.65 19.67
C ILE A 214 -9.18 14.92 21.07
N ASN A 215 -8.53 13.92 21.65
CA ASN A 215 -7.99 13.95 23.01
C ASN A 215 -6.47 14.02 23.04
N SER A 216 -5.82 13.53 21.98
CA SER A 216 -4.37 13.55 21.81
C SER A 216 -3.99 14.39 20.60
N PRO A 217 -2.83 15.10 20.63
CA PRO A 217 -2.22 15.68 19.43
C PRO A 217 -2.03 14.64 18.32
N ASP A 218 -1.88 13.37 18.68
CA ASP A 218 -1.68 12.26 17.74
C ASP A 218 -2.96 11.60 17.24
N ASP A 219 -4.14 12.06 17.66
CA ASP A 219 -5.39 11.55 17.12
C ASP A 219 -5.59 12.04 15.67
N PHE A 220 -6.03 11.12 14.81
CA PHE A 220 -6.32 11.38 13.40
C PHE A 220 -7.52 10.57 12.93
N ILE A 221 -8.10 10.99 11.80
CA ILE A 221 -9.18 10.30 11.12
C ILE A 221 -8.59 9.67 9.86
N TYR A 222 -8.62 8.34 9.79
CA TYR A 222 -8.26 7.54 8.64
C TYR A 222 -9.53 6.98 8.00
N TYR A 223 -9.75 7.24 6.72
CA TYR A 223 -10.93 6.76 6.01
C TYR A 223 -10.63 6.40 4.56
N ASN A 224 -11.42 5.48 4.03
CA ASN A 224 -11.37 5.03 2.65
C ASN A 224 -12.68 5.42 1.96
N TYR A 225 -12.59 5.74 0.68
CA TYR A 225 -13.77 6.05 -0.12
C TYR A 225 -13.61 5.60 -1.57
N ALA A 226 -14.71 5.20 -2.18
CA ALA A 226 -14.86 4.95 -3.61
C ALA A 226 -16.11 5.68 -4.11
N ILE A 227 -16.13 6.11 -5.36
CA ILE A 227 -17.16 7.04 -5.85
C ILE A 227 -17.61 6.64 -7.25
N VAL A 228 -18.91 6.75 -7.51
CA VAL A 228 -19.48 6.63 -8.86
C VAL A 228 -20.32 7.87 -9.15
N LEU A 229 -19.95 8.60 -10.21
CA LEU A 229 -20.66 9.82 -10.63
C LEU A 229 -20.97 9.75 -12.12
N GLN A 230 -22.22 10.03 -12.48
CA GLN A 230 -22.62 10.14 -13.89
C GLN A 230 -22.53 11.59 -14.36
N ASP A 231 -21.65 11.88 -15.33
CA ASP A 231 -21.46 13.24 -15.86
C ASP A 231 -22.62 13.68 -16.75
N PRO A 232 -23.36 14.72 -16.34
CA PRO A 232 -24.50 15.20 -17.09
C PRO A 232 -24.15 16.15 -18.24
N GLN A 233 -22.88 16.57 -18.37
CA GLN A 233 -22.42 17.60 -19.32
C GLN A 233 -23.10 18.97 -19.16
N HIS A 234 -23.68 19.26 -18.00
CA HIS A 234 -24.16 20.58 -17.60
C HIS A 234 -23.55 21.01 -16.26
N SER A 235 -23.82 22.24 -15.81
CA SER A 235 -23.19 22.80 -14.61
C SER A 235 -23.76 22.26 -13.28
N LEU A 236 -24.95 21.68 -13.30
CA LEU A 236 -25.65 21.12 -12.14
C LEU A 236 -25.25 19.67 -11.85
N ARG A 237 -24.00 19.41 -11.47
CA ARG A 237 -23.43 18.04 -11.46
C ARG A 237 -23.74 17.25 -10.17
N PRO A 238 -23.85 15.91 -10.26
CA PRO A 238 -23.73 15.08 -9.08
C PRO A 238 -22.35 15.26 -8.47
N PHE A 239 -22.28 15.23 -7.15
CA PHE A 239 -21.03 15.36 -6.42
C PHE A 239 -20.95 14.44 -5.20
N PHE A 240 -19.72 14.14 -4.83
CA PHE A 240 -19.35 13.51 -3.58
C PHE A 240 -18.45 14.48 -2.81
N SER A 241 -18.68 14.64 -1.50
CA SER A 241 -17.78 15.42 -0.66
C SER A 241 -17.54 14.79 0.70
N VAL A 242 -16.34 15.02 1.23
CA VAL A 242 -15.99 14.81 2.63
C VAL A 242 -15.56 16.14 3.21
N ARG A 243 -16.12 16.52 4.36
CA ARG A 243 -15.82 17.78 5.05
C ARG A 243 -15.67 17.54 6.53
N MET A 244 -14.76 18.28 7.17
CA MET A 244 -14.59 18.24 8.61
C MET A 244 -14.86 19.61 9.23
N TYR A 245 -15.65 19.62 10.30
CA TYR A 245 -16.03 20.83 11.02
C TYR A 245 -15.48 20.78 12.44
N ASN A 246 -15.08 21.93 12.98
CA ASN A 246 -14.73 22.05 14.38
C ASN A 246 -15.99 22.15 15.28
N SER A 247 -15.79 22.31 16.58
CA SER A 247 -16.87 22.41 17.57
C SER A 247 -17.79 23.64 17.41
N SER A 248 -17.34 24.70 16.73
CA SER A 248 -18.18 25.85 16.41
C SER A 248 -18.96 25.69 15.10
N GLY A 249 -18.82 24.55 14.41
CA GLY A 249 -19.45 24.28 13.13
C GLY A 249 -18.74 24.93 11.94
N ALA A 250 -17.55 25.50 12.13
CA ALA A 250 -16.74 26.04 11.04
C ALA A 250 -15.97 24.93 10.33
N LEU A 251 -15.85 25.02 9.01
CA LEU A 251 -15.05 24.09 8.21
C LEU A 251 -13.57 24.21 8.63
N ILE A 252 -12.94 23.07 8.90
CA ILE A 252 -11.50 23.02 9.19
C ILE A 252 -10.76 23.27 7.87
N PRO A 253 -9.80 24.22 7.79
CA PRO A 253 -9.06 24.48 6.58
C PRO A 253 -8.38 23.21 6.02
N CYS A 254 -8.32 23.06 4.70
CA CYS A 254 -7.67 21.92 4.04
C CYS A 254 -8.22 20.54 4.45
N SER A 255 -9.44 20.48 5.01
CA SER A 255 -10.10 19.22 5.42
C SER A 255 -11.20 18.77 4.46
N GLN A 256 -11.33 19.47 3.32
CA GLN A 256 -12.37 19.23 2.35
C GLN A 256 -11.87 18.42 1.15
N ILE A 257 -12.70 17.49 0.71
CA ILE A 257 -12.65 16.88 -0.61
C ILE A 257 -14.01 17.10 -1.28
N ILE A 258 -14.02 17.58 -2.52
CA ILE A 258 -15.21 17.63 -3.38
C ILE A 258 -14.88 17.13 -4.78
N PHE A 259 -15.64 16.15 -5.24
CA PHE A 259 -15.58 15.68 -6.62
C PHE A 259 -16.94 15.91 -7.29
N GLU A 260 -16.95 16.67 -8.39
CA GLU A 260 -18.11 16.86 -9.26
C GLU A 260 -17.94 16.03 -10.54
N ALA A 261 -19.03 15.46 -11.06
CA ALA A 261 -19.02 14.66 -12.28
C ALA A 261 -18.65 15.50 -13.52
N ARG A 262 -17.47 15.27 -14.10
CA ARG A 262 -16.96 15.91 -15.31
C ARG A 262 -15.83 15.08 -15.92
N PRO A 263 -15.41 15.32 -17.17
CA PRO A 263 -14.23 14.68 -17.71
C PRO A 263 -12.96 15.14 -16.99
N GLY A 264 -12.02 14.21 -16.76
CA GLY A 264 -10.70 14.51 -16.22
C GLY A 264 -10.64 14.80 -14.71
N ILE A 265 -11.59 14.29 -13.91
CA ILE A 265 -11.49 14.38 -12.44
C ILE A 265 -10.25 13.60 -11.97
N PRO A 266 -9.38 14.18 -11.13
CA PRO A 266 -8.18 13.49 -10.64
C PRO A 266 -8.49 12.14 -9.98
N GLY A 267 -7.87 11.07 -10.49
CA GLY A 267 -8.02 9.71 -9.96
C GLY A 267 -9.36 9.03 -10.26
N PHE A 268 -10.13 9.54 -11.22
CA PHE A 268 -11.31 8.85 -11.75
C PHE A 268 -10.99 8.21 -13.10
N ILE A 269 -11.67 7.09 -13.35
CA ILE A 269 -11.59 6.31 -14.58
C ILE A 269 -13.01 6.23 -15.15
N GLU A 270 -13.18 6.47 -16.45
CA GLU A 270 -14.47 6.24 -17.10
C GLU A 270 -14.71 4.73 -17.23
N THR A 271 -15.87 4.26 -16.79
CA THR A 271 -16.23 2.84 -16.90
C THR A 271 -16.68 2.50 -18.32
N THR A 272 -16.44 1.25 -18.73
CA THR A 272 -16.90 0.70 -20.02
C THR A 272 -18.39 0.36 -20.02
N THR A 273 -19.05 0.37 -18.85
CA THR A 273 -20.46 0.05 -18.69
C THR A 273 -21.28 1.31 -18.40
N GLY A 274 -22.36 1.52 -19.16
CA GLY A 274 -23.16 2.74 -19.08
C GLY A 274 -22.57 3.88 -19.94
N SER A 275 -22.96 5.12 -19.66
CA SER A 275 -22.55 6.28 -20.46
C SER A 275 -22.11 7.42 -19.56
N LYS A 276 -20.87 7.90 -19.75
CA LYS A 276 -20.27 9.04 -19.03
C LYS A 276 -20.24 8.84 -17.51
N ILE A 277 -19.97 7.61 -17.09
CA ILE A 277 -19.90 7.26 -15.67
C ILE A 277 -18.44 7.24 -15.27
N TRP A 278 -18.09 8.09 -14.32
CA TRP A 278 -16.76 8.25 -13.78
C TRP A 278 -16.70 7.53 -12.45
N VAL A 279 -15.76 6.59 -12.35
CA VAL A 279 -15.54 5.78 -11.18
C VAL A 279 -14.22 6.19 -10.53
N ARG A 280 -14.26 6.49 -9.24
CA ARG A 280 -13.08 6.51 -8.39
C ARG A 280 -12.99 5.19 -7.65
N PRO A 281 -11.95 4.37 -7.90
CA PRO A 281 -11.61 3.22 -7.08
C PRO A 281 -11.38 3.59 -5.61
N TRP A 282 -11.17 2.59 -4.75
CA TRP A 282 -10.81 2.85 -3.37
C TRP A 282 -9.59 3.76 -3.26
N ALA A 283 -9.72 4.79 -2.43
CA ALA A 283 -8.64 5.70 -2.09
C ALA A 283 -8.68 5.96 -0.59
N THR A 284 -7.50 6.02 0.03
CA THR A 284 -7.33 6.40 1.43
C THR A 284 -7.12 7.91 1.54
N ASN A 285 -7.68 8.51 2.60
CA ASN A 285 -7.24 9.83 3.06
C ASN A 285 -7.08 9.85 4.58
N ILE A 286 -6.24 10.78 5.05
CA ILE A 286 -5.98 10.96 6.47
C ILE A 286 -6.05 12.43 6.80
N ILE A 287 -6.73 12.78 7.89
CA ILE A 287 -6.80 14.14 8.39
C ILE A 287 -6.42 14.11 9.86
N LYS A 288 -5.40 14.88 10.24
CA LYS A 288 -4.96 15.09 11.63
C LYS A 288 -5.45 16.48 12.09
N PRO A 289 -6.58 16.61 12.82
CA PRO A 289 -7.17 17.91 13.14
C PRO A 289 -6.22 18.85 13.90
N ASN A 290 -5.32 18.29 14.72
CA ASN A 290 -4.33 19.06 15.46
C ASN A 290 -3.33 19.80 14.55
N ALA A 291 -3.11 19.35 13.30
CA ALA A 291 -2.30 20.10 12.33
C ALA A 291 -2.88 21.51 12.03
N PHE A 292 -4.13 21.74 12.41
CA PHE A 292 -4.85 23.02 12.28
C PHE A 292 -5.12 23.70 13.62
N ASN A 293 -4.47 23.26 14.70
CA ASN A 293 -4.75 23.70 16.06
C ASN A 293 -6.22 23.47 16.49
N VAL A 294 -6.88 22.45 15.92
CA VAL A 294 -8.24 22.07 16.30
C VAL A 294 -8.17 20.94 17.32
N THR A 295 -8.68 21.21 18.52
CA THR A 295 -8.80 20.26 19.63
C THR A 295 -10.26 20.10 20.05
N GLY A 296 -10.57 19.05 20.82
CA GLY A 296 -11.93 18.78 21.26
C GLY A 296 -12.77 18.10 20.17
N SER A 297 -14.03 18.50 19.99
CA SER A 297 -14.93 17.80 19.07
C SER A 297 -14.77 18.25 17.61
N VAL A 298 -14.66 17.28 16.71
CA VAL A 298 -14.69 17.47 15.25
C VAL A 298 -15.83 16.66 14.63
N THR A 299 -16.53 17.22 13.65
CA THR A 299 -17.61 16.53 12.94
C THR A 299 -17.16 16.18 11.53
N LEU A 300 -17.13 14.90 11.17
CA LEU A 300 -16.96 14.44 9.80
C LEU A 300 -18.33 14.37 9.11
N GLU A 301 -18.42 14.91 7.91
CA GLU A 301 -19.61 14.89 7.06
C GLU A 301 -19.25 14.35 5.69
N ILE A 302 -19.96 13.32 5.25
CA ILE A 302 -19.88 12.79 3.90
C ILE A 302 -21.21 13.09 3.22
N THR A 303 -21.16 13.68 2.03
CA THR A 303 -22.34 14.04 1.23
C THR A 303 -22.23 13.42 -0.13
N VAL A 304 -23.32 12.85 -0.62
CA VAL A 304 -23.44 12.42 -2.00
C VAL A 304 -24.74 12.92 -2.59
N THR A 305 -24.68 13.34 -3.85
CA THR A 305 -25.81 13.92 -4.55
C THR A 305 -25.88 13.41 -5.99
N ASP A 306 -27.11 13.26 -6.46
CA ASP A 306 -27.44 13.21 -7.88
C ASP A 306 -27.22 14.62 -8.55
N CYS A 307 -27.57 14.82 -9.84
CA CYS A 307 -27.40 16.10 -10.54
C CYS A 307 -28.57 17.09 -10.34
N GLY A 308 -28.35 18.40 -10.26
CA GLY A 308 -29.39 19.42 -10.02
C GLY A 308 -30.66 19.36 -10.90
N ALA A 309 -30.55 18.77 -12.10
CA ALA A 309 -31.66 18.55 -13.04
C ALA A 309 -32.41 17.22 -12.84
N GLY A 310 -31.95 16.35 -11.94
CA GLY A 310 -32.57 15.11 -11.50
C GLY A 310 -32.41 13.91 -12.43
N GLY A 311 -31.71 14.07 -13.56
CA GLY A 311 -31.56 13.02 -14.58
C GLY A 311 -30.31 12.14 -14.44
N HIS A 312 -29.35 12.51 -13.59
CA HIS A 312 -28.08 11.80 -13.45
C HIS A 312 -27.76 11.56 -11.98
N PHE A 313 -27.13 10.43 -11.68
CA PHE A 313 -26.94 9.98 -10.31
C PHE A 313 -25.52 10.18 -9.78
N GLY A 314 -25.40 10.17 -8.46
CA GLY A 314 -24.13 10.06 -7.76
C GLY A 314 -24.30 9.18 -6.51
N TYR A 315 -23.32 8.32 -6.25
CA TYR A 315 -23.26 7.54 -5.01
C TYR A 315 -21.82 7.22 -4.64
N GLY A 316 -21.60 6.86 -3.38
CA GLY A 316 -20.28 6.59 -2.85
C GLY A 316 -20.26 5.40 -1.90
N TYR A 317 -19.06 4.89 -1.69
CA TYR A 317 -18.72 3.93 -0.66
C TYR A 317 -17.76 4.61 0.30
N PHE A 318 -17.94 4.35 1.59
CA PHE A 318 -17.16 4.98 2.64
C PHE A 318 -16.87 3.98 3.75
N ASP A 319 -15.65 4.03 4.27
CA ASP A 319 -15.24 3.29 5.45
C ASP A 319 -14.36 4.18 6.32
N ILE A 320 -14.44 4.01 7.64
CA ILE A 320 -13.59 4.70 8.60
C ILE A 320 -12.91 3.68 9.49
N LYS A 321 -11.61 3.85 9.68
CA LYS A 321 -10.80 2.93 10.46
C LYS A 321 -10.06 3.61 11.58
N CYS A 322 -9.88 2.81 12.59
CA CYS A 322 -9.17 3.17 13.79
C CYS A 322 -7.75 2.71 13.62
N LYS A 323 -6.86 3.69 13.51
CA LYS A 323 -5.44 3.45 13.32
C LYS A 323 -4.68 4.22 14.39
N THR A 324 -3.63 3.62 14.87
CA THR A 324 -2.67 4.22 15.78
C THR A 324 -1.45 4.71 14.99
N VAL A 325 -0.58 5.46 15.65
CA VAL A 325 0.71 5.83 15.06
C VAL A 325 1.54 4.59 14.71
N ASP A 326 1.43 3.51 15.50
CA ASP A 326 2.09 2.23 15.21
C ASP A 326 1.57 1.56 13.95
N ASP A 327 0.29 1.73 13.64
CA ASP A 327 -0.26 1.25 12.37
C ASP A 327 0.25 2.08 11.18
N MET A 328 0.51 3.38 11.37
CA MET A 328 1.00 4.26 10.30
C MET A 328 2.48 4.06 9.99
N ILE A 329 3.28 3.73 11.00
CA ILE A 329 4.71 3.43 10.88
C ILE A 329 4.94 1.96 11.21
N GLN A 330 4.87 1.14 10.17
CA GLN A 330 5.12 -0.29 10.24
C GLN A 330 6.60 -0.56 10.01
N VAL A 331 7.17 -1.35 10.91
CA VAL A 331 8.58 -1.74 10.91
C VAL A 331 8.69 -3.04 11.69
N GLU A 332 9.63 -3.91 11.29
CA GLU A 332 9.90 -5.17 11.98
C GLU A 332 10.29 -4.97 13.46
N SER A 333 10.06 -6.01 14.26
CA SER A 333 10.52 -6.05 15.64
C SER A 333 12.00 -6.46 15.69
N ASN A 334 12.72 -5.99 16.72
CA ASN A 334 14.14 -6.30 16.96
C ASN A 334 15.11 -5.74 15.90
N LEU A 335 15.13 -4.41 15.78
CA LEU A 335 16.02 -3.71 14.87
C LEU A 335 17.49 -3.87 15.26
N CYS A 336 18.35 -4.06 14.27
CA CYS A 336 19.78 -4.24 14.44
C CYS A 336 20.55 -3.10 13.77
N ALA A 337 21.52 -2.53 14.47
CA ALA A 337 22.43 -1.56 13.89
C ALA A 337 23.21 -2.20 12.72
N GLY A 338 23.37 -1.48 11.61
CA GLY A 338 24.03 -1.96 10.39
C GLY A 338 23.16 -2.80 9.46
N SER A 339 22.06 -3.38 9.94
CA SER A 339 21.10 -4.12 9.10
C SER A 339 20.17 -3.19 8.33
N ASN A 340 19.78 -3.63 7.13
CA ASN A 340 18.75 -2.97 6.34
C ASN A 340 17.37 -3.18 6.98
N THR A 341 16.73 -2.09 7.38
CA THR A 341 15.35 -2.07 7.89
C THR A 341 14.43 -1.48 6.84
N GLN A 342 13.34 -2.17 6.53
CA GLN A 342 12.28 -1.65 5.67
C GLN A 342 11.17 -1.00 6.50
N PHE A 343 10.75 0.20 6.09
CA PHE A 343 9.56 0.87 6.64
C PHE A 343 8.39 0.76 5.68
N THR A 344 7.18 0.59 6.20
CA THR A 344 5.95 0.62 5.40
C THR A 344 4.85 1.41 6.09
N SER A 345 3.86 1.83 5.31
CA SER A 345 2.63 2.44 5.81
C SER A 345 1.42 1.83 5.09
N PRO A 346 0.29 1.58 5.76
CA PRO A 346 -0.91 1.01 5.13
C PRO A 346 -1.70 2.04 4.33
N VAL A 347 -1.14 3.23 4.10
CA VAL A 347 -1.77 4.23 3.26
C VAL A 347 -1.57 3.80 1.81
N SER A 348 -2.66 3.69 1.08
CA SER A 348 -2.67 3.51 -0.37
C SER A 348 -3.34 4.73 -0.98
N ASN A 349 -2.61 5.84 -1.04
CA ASN A 349 -3.10 7.09 -1.63
C ASN A 349 -2.48 7.33 -3.02
N PHE A 350 -3.01 8.35 -3.71
CA PHE A 350 -2.63 8.71 -5.08
C PHE A 350 -1.23 9.37 -5.19
N ASN A 351 -0.60 9.70 -4.06
CA ASN A 351 0.71 10.33 -3.99
C ASN A 351 1.64 9.46 -3.13
N SER A 352 2.42 8.62 -3.79
CA SER A 352 3.47 7.77 -3.20
C SER A 352 4.69 8.56 -2.67
N ASN A 353 4.52 9.86 -2.41
CA ASN A 353 5.57 10.78 -2.00
C ASN A 353 5.70 10.81 -0.47
N TYR A 354 5.91 9.64 0.13
CA TYR A 354 6.13 9.55 1.57
C TYR A 354 7.55 9.99 1.85
N HIS A 355 7.71 10.79 2.90
CA HIS A 355 8.99 11.29 3.33
C HIS A 355 9.24 10.85 4.77
N TRP A 356 10.34 10.14 4.98
CA TRP A 356 10.69 9.53 6.25
C TRP A 356 11.93 10.21 6.80
N ILE A 357 11.85 10.67 8.04
CA ILE A 357 12.94 11.37 8.75
C ILE A 357 13.31 10.54 9.97
N ILE A 358 14.58 10.16 10.08
CA ILE A 358 15.09 9.37 11.20
C ILE A 358 16.01 10.28 12.03
N LYS A 359 15.69 10.41 13.32
CA LYS A 359 16.47 11.18 14.29
C LYS A 359 17.03 10.28 15.38
N ASN A 360 18.24 10.56 15.85
CA ASN A 360 18.80 9.91 17.03
C ASN A 360 18.19 10.48 18.32
N SER A 361 18.57 9.92 19.48
CA SER A 361 18.12 10.38 20.81
C SER A 361 18.47 11.84 21.14
N ALA A 362 19.46 12.42 20.47
CA ALA A 362 19.81 13.85 20.59
C ALA A 362 18.96 14.76 19.67
N GLY A 363 18.01 14.20 18.91
CA GLY A 363 17.17 14.92 17.96
C GLY A 363 17.87 15.28 16.65
N THR A 364 19.09 14.79 16.42
CA THR A 364 19.83 15.03 15.17
C THR A 364 19.31 14.10 14.08
N ILE A 365 19.06 14.64 12.89
CA ILE A 365 18.68 13.84 11.72
C ILE A 365 19.87 12.98 11.31
N VAL A 366 19.66 11.66 11.27
CA VAL A 366 20.66 10.66 10.85
C VAL A 366 20.31 10.03 9.52
N GLY A 367 19.10 10.27 9.00
CA GLY A 367 18.66 9.78 7.70
C GLY A 367 17.37 10.44 7.24
N GLU A 368 17.26 10.62 5.93
CA GLU A 368 16.04 11.02 5.24
C GLU A 368 15.89 10.13 4.00
N VAL A 369 14.73 9.48 3.86
CA VAL A 369 14.44 8.59 2.73
C VAL A 369 13.03 8.83 2.21
N ASP A 370 12.85 8.74 0.90
CA ASP A 370 11.55 8.90 0.24
C ASP A 370 11.03 7.56 -0.28
N GLY A 371 9.71 7.44 -0.38
CA GLY A 371 9.02 6.31 -1.01
C GLY A 371 8.09 5.56 -0.07
N THR A 372 7.27 4.67 -0.62
CA THR A 372 6.24 3.94 0.13
C THR A 372 6.77 2.77 0.95
N ALA A 373 7.94 2.24 0.58
CA ALA A 373 8.58 1.12 1.26
C ALA A 373 10.12 1.28 1.32
N PRO A 374 10.66 2.39 1.85
CA PRO A 374 12.08 2.66 1.80
C PRO A 374 12.85 1.75 2.76
N VAL A 375 14.13 1.57 2.46
CA VAL A 375 15.06 0.82 3.29
C VAL A 375 16.07 1.77 3.90
N PHE A 376 16.36 1.62 5.19
CA PHE A 376 17.34 2.40 5.92
C PHE A 376 18.16 1.50 6.83
N ALA A 377 19.48 1.72 6.90
CA ALA A 377 20.37 1.02 7.82
C ALA A 377 20.78 1.95 8.97
N PHE A 378 20.44 1.57 10.20
CA PHE A 378 20.76 2.39 11.37
C PHE A 378 22.28 2.37 11.64
N PRO A 379 22.93 3.54 11.81
CA PRO A 379 24.39 3.61 11.91
C PRO A 379 24.95 3.08 13.24
N SER A 380 24.12 3.04 14.28
CA SER A 380 24.50 2.58 15.61
C SER A 380 23.30 2.08 16.38
N ALA A 381 23.56 1.31 17.44
CA ALA A 381 22.55 0.97 18.43
C ALA A 381 22.09 2.21 19.21
N GLY A 382 20.87 2.18 19.72
CA GLY A 382 20.27 3.25 20.52
C GLY A 382 18.79 3.46 20.23
N SER A 383 18.23 4.50 20.84
CA SER A 383 16.85 4.92 20.58
C SER A 383 16.82 5.94 19.46
N PHE A 384 15.89 5.74 18.52
CA PHE A 384 15.65 6.62 17.39
C PHE A 384 14.18 7.04 17.34
N THR A 385 13.94 8.19 16.74
CA THR A 385 12.62 8.70 16.41
C THR A 385 12.46 8.66 14.90
N VAL A 386 11.46 7.93 14.43
CA VAL A 386 11.09 7.84 13.02
C VAL A 386 9.85 8.70 12.81
N THR A 387 9.96 9.67 11.92
CA THR A 387 8.88 10.58 11.53
C THR A 387 8.48 10.29 10.09
N LEU A 388 7.21 9.96 9.87
CA LEU A 388 6.60 9.76 8.57
C LEU A 388 5.74 10.98 8.21
N GLN A 389 6.04 11.60 7.08
CA GLN A 389 5.24 12.67 6.50
C GLN A 389 4.52 12.18 5.24
N ILE A 390 3.19 12.22 5.27
CA ILE A 390 2.34 11.82 4.15
C ILE A 390 1.58 13.05 3.64
N PRO A 391 1.74 13.44 2.37
CA PRO A 391 0.83 14.41 1.75
C PRO A 391 -0.58 13.81 1.75
N TYR A 392 -1.53 14.48 2.39
CA TYR A 392 -2.92 14.03 2.35
C TYR A 392 -3.70 14.87 1.31
N PHE A 393 -4.77 14.30 0.77
CA PHE A 393 -5.47 14.88 -0.38
C PHE A 393 -6.57 15.84 0.08
N THR A 394 -6.60 17.03 -0.51
CA THR A 394 -7.67 18.01 -0.35
C THR A 394 -7.95 18.70 -1.69
N THR A 395 -9.18 19.15 -1.86
CA THR A 395 -9.58 19.97 -3.02
C THR A 395 -9.49 21.47 -2.74
N ASP A 396 -9.13 21.85 -1.52
CA ASP A 396 -8.90 23.24 -1.15
C ASP A 396 -7.65 23.76 -1.88
N THR A 397 -7.79 24.89 -2.56
CA THR A 397 -6.69 25.49 -3.31
C THR A 397 -5.65 26.11 -2.37
N GLY A 398 -4.36 25.87 -2.63
CA GLY A 398 -3.27 26.45 -1.87
C GLY A 398 -2.88 25.69 -0.61
N CYS A 399 -3.46 24.51 -0.37
CA CYS A 399 -3.06 23.63 0.71
C CYS A 399 -1.84 22.79 0.31
N ASN A 400 -0.72 22.99 1.01
CA ASN A 400 0.46 22.13 0.92
C ASN A 400 0.81 21.63 2.33
N ILE A 401 0.00 20.69 2.82
CA ILE A 401 0.08 20.18 4.19
C ILE A 401 0.39 18.68 4.13
N LYS A 402 1.20 18.22 5.09
CA LYS A 402 1.50 16.80 5.28
C LYS A 402 0.98 16.37 6.64
N SER A 403 0.38 15.18 6.71
CA SER A 403 0.10 14.52 7.97
C SER A 403 1.39 13.89 8.48
N GLU A 404 1.74 14.22 9.73
CA GLU A 404 2.98 13.76 10.35
C GLU A 404 2.69 12.77 11.48
N PHE A 405 3.37 11.63 11.43
CA PHE A 405 3.34 10.55 12.42
C PHE A 405 4.75 10.36 12.96
N THR A 406 4.88 10.15 14.27
CA THR A 406 6.20 9.98 14.90
C THR A 406 6.20 8.80 15.85
N LYS A 407 7.10 7.85 15.62
CA LYS A 407 7.25 6.62 16.41
C LYS A 407 8.67 6.50 16.95
N SER A 408 8.79 6.10 18.21
CA SER A 408 10.09 5.75 18.80
C SER A 408 10.42 4.29 18.52
N VAL A 409 11.64 4.02 18.08
CA VAL A 409 12.15 2.66 17.86
C VAL A 409 13.45 2.46 18.63
N VAL A 410 13.67 1.25 19.11
CA VAL A 410 14.91 0.85 19.79
C VAL A 410 15.69 -0.06 18.86
N VAL A 411 16.92 0.34 18.55
CA VAL A 411 17.84 -0.41 17.72
C VAL A 411 18.90 -1.01 18.62
N ASN A 412 19.04 -2.32 18.55
CA ASN A 412 19.99 -3.06 19.36
C ASN A 412 21.36 -3.08 18.69
N SER A 413 22.40 -3.15 19.52
CA SER A 413 23.71 -3.60 19.07
C SER A 413 23.58 -5.10 18.86
N CYS A 414 23.15 -5.49 17.68
CA CYS A 414 23.24 -6.88 17.29
C CYS A 414 24.71 -7.12 16.99
N PRO A 415 25.40 -8.00 17.72
CA PRO A 415 26.62 -8.55 17.17
C PRO A 415 26.27 -9.17 15.81
N ASP A 416 27.18 -9.15 14.83
CA ASP A 416 27.15 -10.12 13.73
C ASP A 416 26.82 -11.45 14.39
N LEU A 417 25.60 -11.98 14.20
CA LEU A 417 25.04 -13.01 15.05
C LEU A 417 26.10 -14.09 15.28
N PRO A 418 26.72 -14.19 16.48
CA PRO A 418 27.64 -15.28 16.72
C PRO A 418 26.76 -16.50 16.66
N CYS A 419 27.07 -17.35 15.69
CA CYS A 419 26.35 -18.55 15.32
C CYS A 419 25.75 -19.24 16.57
N GLN A 420 24.43 -19.11 16.75
CA GLN A 420 23.74 -19.59 17.96
C GLN A 420 23.64 -21.12 17.97
N GLU A 421 23.80 -21.72 16.80
CA GLU A 421 23.99 -23.13 16.54
C GLU A 421 25.15 -23.24 15.52
N CYS A 422 26.40 -23.35 15.99
CA CYS A 422 27.59 -23.63 15.14
C CYS A 422 27.52 -24.97 14.37
N SER A 423 26.43 -25.69 14.56
CA SER A 423 26.00 -26.89 13.83
C SER A 423 25.19 -26.55 12.56
N SER A 424 24.69 -25.32 12.41
CA SER A 424 23.88 -24.88 11.28
C SER A 424 24.74 -24.25 10.17
N PHE A 425 24.64 -24.82 8.98
CA PHE A 425 25.33 -24.37 7.78
C PHE A 425 24.54 -23.20 7.16
N ASN A 426 24.99 -21.95 7.39
CA ASN A 426 24.35 -20.75 6.83
C ASN A 426 25.26 -20.07 5.79
N LEU A 427 24.69 -19.71 4.65
CA LEU A 427 25.37 -19.10 3.52
C LEU A 427 25.20 -17.59 3.52
N ILE A 428 26.25 -16.84 3.16
CA ILE A 428 26.20 -15.39 3.08
C ILE A 428 25.63 -14.98 1.72
N ARG A 429 24.56 -14.19 1.71
CA ARG A 429 23.90 -13.68 0.50
C ARG A 429 24.87 -12.84 -0.34
N GLY A 430 24.87 -13.06 -1.65
CA GLY A 430 25.77 -12.39 -2.60
C GLY A 430 27.18 -13.00 -2.68
N GLU A 431 27.57 -13.84 -1.74
CA GLU A 431 28.89 -14.49 -1.73
C GLU A 431 28.93 -15.75 -2.60
N LYS A 432 30.16 -16.14 -2.96
CA LYS A 432 30.44 -17.30 -3.82
C LYS A 432 30.95 -18.50 -3.02
N TYR A 433 30.46 -19.67 -3.40
CA TYR A 433 30.76 -20.94 -2.77
C TYR A 433 31.06 -22.03 -3.81
N VAL A 434 31.73 -23.07 -3.35
CA VAL A 434 32.04 -24.29 -4.10
C VAL A 434 31.23 -25.43 -3.50
N ILE A 435 30.70 -26.30 -4.36
CA ILE A 435 30.24 -27.64 -4.01
C ILE A 435 31.07 -28.68 -4.77
N SER A 436 31.50 -29.72 -4.06
CA SER A 436 32.24 -30.85 -4.66
C SER A 436 31.87 -32.17 -4.00
N GLY A 437 32.24 -33.28 -4.65
CA GLY A 437 32.04 -34.62 -4.13
C GLY A 437 32.48 -35.69 -5.12
N TRP A 438 32.38 -36.95 -4.74
CA TRP A 438 32.71 -38.09 -5.59
C TRP A 438 31.47 -38.87 -5.97
N VAL A 439 31.43 -39.39 -7.20
CA VAL A 439 30.41 -40.32 -7.66
C VAL A 439 31.01 -41.59 -8.23
N LYS A 440 30.38 -42.73 -7.94
CA LYS A 440 30.70 -44.03 -8.54
C LYS A 440 29.45 -44.62 -9.14
N GLN A 441 29.52 -45.01 -10.42
CA GLN A 441 28.44 -45.73 -11.06
C GLN A 441 28.76 -47.20 -11.24
N ARG A 442 27.75 -48.06 -11.03
CA ARG A 442 27.80 -49.50 -11.34
C ARG A 442 26.62 -49.88 -12.21
N SER A 443 26.82 -50.82 -13.12
CA SER A 443 25.72 -51.36 -13.93
C SER A 443 24.64 -51.94 -13.02
N ALA A 444 23.38 -51.60 -13.29
CA ALA A 444 22.24 -52.13 -12.53
C ALA A 444 21.90 -53.59 -12.89
N LEU A 445 22.41 -54.08 -14.02
CA LEU A 445 22.19 -55.46 -14.48
C LEU A 445 23.28 -56.42 -13.98
N ASP A 446 24.49 -55.92 -13.77
CA ASP A 446 25.64 -56.68 -13.26
C ASP A 446 26.63 -55.73 -12.57
N GLN A 447 26.79 -55.86 -11.27
CA GLN A 447 27.60 -54.94 -10.45
C GLN A 447 29.11 -55.13 -10.60
N GLU A 448 29.56 -56.17 -11.30
CA GLU A 448 30.97 -56.41 -11.64
C GLU A 448 31.41 -55.65 -12.90
N ILE A 449 30.46 -55.10 -13.67
CA ILE A 449 30.77 -54.29 -14.85
C ILE A 449 31.09 -52.85 -14.44
N GLN A 450 32.34 -52.45 -14.64
CA GLN A 450 32.77 -51.07 -14.48
C GLN A 450 32.24 -50.20 -15.63
N VAL A 451 31.45 -49.19 -15.27
CA VAL A 451 30.97 -48.16 -16.20
C VAL A 451 32.11 -47.18 -16.47
N ARG A 452 32.38 -46.87 -17.75
CA ARG A 452 33.53 -46.02 -18.16
C ARG A 452 33.19 -44.54 -18.37
N THR A 453 31.91 -44.18 -18.33
CA THR A 453 31.42 -42.81 -18.55
C THR A 453 30.22 -42.54 -17.66
N TYR A 454 30.26 -41.47 -16.86
CA TYR A 454 29.17 -41.11 -15.95
C TYR A 454 28.42 -39.89 -16.50
N THR A 455 27.27 -40.12 -17.16
CA THR A 455 26.51 -39.06 -17.86
C THR A 455 25.14 -38.77 -17.24
N GLY A 456 24.74 -39.50 -16.20
CA GLY A 456 23.41 -39.43 -15.60
C GLY A 456 23.37 -39.10 -14.10
N SER A 457 24.52 -38.85 -13.46
CA SER A 457 24.57 -38.52 -12.04
C SER A 457 25.17 -37.14 -11.84
N TYR A 458 24.59 -36.33 -10.96
CA TYR A 458 25.10 -34.99 -10.65
C TYR A 458 24.59 -34.52 -9.28
N ILE A 459 25.30 -33.56 -8.69
CA ILE A 459 24.82 -32.82 -7.51
C ILE A 459 24.10 -31.57 -8.00
N GLN A 460 22.86 -31.35 -7.55
CA GLN A 460 22.09 -30.16 -7.84
C GLN A 460 22.00 -29.27 -6.60
N VAL A 461 22.31 -28.00 -6.77
CA VAL A 461 22.05 -26.95 -5.78
C VAL A 461 20.91 -26.10 -6.32
N SER A 462 19.83 -25.93 -5.55
CA SER A 462 18.76 -24.98 -5.86
C SER A 462 18.52 -24.04 -4.68
N PHE A 463 18.08 -22.83 -5.00
CA PHE A 463 17.75 -21.80 -4.02
C PHE A 463 16.30 -21.40 -4.16
N GLU A 464 15.61 -21.20 -3.05
CA GLU A 464 14.19 -20.88 -3.00
C GLU A 464 13.95 -19.58 -2.21
N ASP A 465 12.92 -18.82 -2.60
CA ASP A 465 12.42 -17.69 -1.80
C ASP A 465 11.41 -18.14 -0.74
N THR A 466 10.92 -17.20 0.06
CA THR A 466 9.89 -17.44 1.10
C THR A 466 8.56 -17.97 0.54
N GLY A 467 8.34 -17.89 -0.77
CA GLY A 467 7.19 -18.47 -1.47
C GLY A 467 7.46 -19.87 -2.04
N ASN A 468 8.64 -20.46 -1.79
CA ASN A 468 9.16 -21.69 -2.40
C ASN A 468 9.38 -21.59 -3.92
N ALA A 469 9.54 -20.38 -4.47
CA ALA A 469 9.88 -20.21 -5.88
C ALA A 469 11.39 -20.40 -6.08
N ILE A 470 11.77 -21.23 -7.06
CA ILE A 470 13.18 -21.49 -7.37
C ILE A 470 13.81 -20.23 -7.99
N LEU A 471 14.80 -19.67 -7.29
CA LEU A 471 15.55 -18.48 -7.68
C LEU A 471 16.69 -18.81 -8.63
N SER A 472 17.44 -19.88 -8.34
CA SER A 472 18.53 -20.33 -9.20
C SER A 472 18.82 -21.81 -8.98
N THR A 473 19.54 -22.40 -9.94
CA THR A 473 19.92 -23.81 -9.90
C THR A 473 21.29 -23.99 -10.54
N VAL A 474 22.16 -24.78 -9.89
CA VAL A 474 23.48 -25.15 -10.36
C VAL A 474 23.62 -26.68 -10.32
N GLN A 475 24.31 -27.25 -11.30
CA GLN A 475 24.59 -28.68 -11.37
C GLN A 475 26.11 -28.91 -11.42
N ALA A 476 26.62 -29.66 -10.45
CA ALA A 476 27.98 -30.18 -10.46
C ALA A 476 27.96 -31.58 -11.08
N VAL A 477 28.46 -31.68 -12.30
CA VAL A 477 28.52 -32.93 -13.07
C VAL A 477 29.89 -33.61 -12.93
N PRO A 478 30.00 -34.92 -13.18
CA PRO A 478 31.25 -35.65 -13.06
C PRO A 478 32.25 -35.17 -14.13
N THR A 479 33.48 -34.87 -13.71
CA THR A 479 34.55 -34.36 -14.57
C THR A 479 35.91 -34.94 -14.16
N GLY A 480 36.83 -35.03 -15.11
CA GLY A 480 38.16 -35.62 -14.89
C GLY A 480 38.20 -37.15 -15.06
N GLU A 481 39.31 -37.76 -14.67
CA GLU A 481 39.52 -39.21 -14.77
C GLU A 481 38.73 -40.00 -13.74
N ILE A 482 38.45 -41.27 -14.05
CA ILE A 482 37.82 -42.22 -13.12
C ILE A 482 38.92 -42.97 -12.37
N ILE A 483 39.01 -42.77 -11.05
CA ILE A 483 40.04 -43.33 -10.17
C ILE A 483 39.39 -44.39 -9.27
N ASP A 484 39.80 -45.66 -9.41
CA ASP A 484 39.20 -46.80 -8.68
C ASP A 484 37.65 -46.85 -8.75
N GLY A 485 37.10 -46.38 -9.87
CA GLY A 485 35.67 -46.30 -10.13
C GLY A 485 34.96 -45.06 -9.56
N TRP A 486 35.68 -44.13 -8.93
CA TRP A 486 35.13 -42.85 -8.49
C TRP A 486 35.52 -41.73 -9.45
N GLN A 487 34.62 -40.77 -9.66
CA GLN A 487 34.85 -39.58 -10.48
C GLN A 487 34.42 -38.34 -9.71
N ARG A 488 35.22 -37.29 -9.80
CA ARG A 488 34.99 -36.06 -9.04
C ARG A 488 33.91 -35.20 -9.69
N MET A 489 33.13 -34.52 -8.87
CA MET A 489 32.17 -33.48 -9.26
C MET A 489 32.60 -32.16 -8.62
N TYR A 490 32.46 -31.08 -9.38
CA TYR A 490 32.80 -29.73 -8.94
C TYR A 490 31.80 -28.73 -9.53
N GLY A 491 31.34 -27.79 -8.71
CA GLY A 491 30.48 -26.70 -9.14
C GLY A 491 30.67 -25.46 -8.27
N GLU A 492 30.49 -24.30 -8.88
CA GLU A 492 30.49 -23.00 -8.19
C GLU A 492 29.09 -22.40 -8.23
N PHE A 493 28.69 -21.75 -7.14
CA PHE A 493 27.41 -21.04 -7.09
C PHE A 493 27.54 -19.72 -6.32
N THR A 494 26.63 -18.79 -6.62
CA THR A 494 26.49 -17.52 -5.90
C THR A 494 25.15 -17.51 -5.19
N VAL A 495 25.15 -17.12 -3.92
CA VAL A 495 23.95 -17.11 -3.08
C VAL A 495 23.03 -15.94 -3.48
N PRO A 496 21.78 -16.17 -3.90
CA PRO A 496 20.88 -15.08 -4.32
C PRO A 496 20.57 -14.08 -3.19
N ALA A 497 20.31 -12.82 -3.55
CA ALA A 497 20.08 -11.73 -2.57
C ALA A 497 18.77 -11.88 -1.76
N THR A 498 17.77 -12.58 -2.32
CA THR A 498 16.43 -12.75 -1.73
C THR A 498 16.17 -14.18 -1.29
N VAL A 499 17.22 -14.99 -1.12
CA VAL A 499 17.09 -16.41 -0.77
C VAL A 499 16.62 -16.59 0.67
N ASP A 500 15.76 -17.58 0.84
CA ASP A 500 15.35 -18.13 2.13
C ASP A 500 16.05 -19.46 2.38
N ASP A 501 15.86 -20.44 1.48
CA ASP A 501 16.37 -21.81 1.63
C ASP A 501 17.31 -22.25 0.49
N MET A 502 18.21 -23.19 0.81
CA MET A 502 19.07 -23.92 -0.13
C MET A 502 18.79 -25.42 -0.07
N ASN A 503 18.62 -26.02 -1.24
CA ASN A 503 18.42 -27.47 -1.40
C ASN A 503 19.61 -28.09 -2.13
N ILE A 504 20.24 -29.11 -1.52
CA ILE A 504 21.25 -29.96 -2.17
C ILE A 504 20.61 -31.31 -2.49
N THR A 505 20.50 -31.62 -3.78
CA THR A 505 19.89 -32.87 -4.27
C THR A 505 20.90 -33.71 -5.05
N LEU A 506 21.09 -34.95 -4.61
CA LEU A 506 21.86 -35.95 -5.37
C LEU A 506 20.94 -36.59 -6.42
N LYS A 507 21.23 -36.36 -7.70
CA LYS A 507 20.39 -36.83 -8.81
C LYS A 507 21.08 -37.98 -9.54
N ASN A 508 20.29 -39.01 -9.84
CA ASN A 508 20.63 -40.06 -10.79
C ASN A 508 19.48 -40.22 -11.79
N THR A 509 19.67 -39.74 -13.01
CA THR A 509 18.72 -39.83 -14.13
C THR A 509 19.02 -40.98 -15.07
N GLY A 510 20.13 -41.70 -14.85
CA GLY A 510 20.52 -42.87 -15.60
C GLY A 510 19.90 -44.16 -15.06
N THR A 511 20.17 -45.27 -15.77
CA THR A 511 19.73 -46.62 -15.38
C THR A 511 20.72 -47.36 -14.49
N ASN A 512 21.94 -46.85 -14.34
CA ASN A 512 22.99 -47.42 -13.50
C ASN A 512 22.81 -47.02 -12.04
N LEU A 513 23.29 -47.83 -11.11
CA LEU A 513 23.34 -47.46 -9.69
C LEU A 513 24.40 -46.38 -9.49
N ALA A 514 24.11 -45.37 -8.66
CA ALA A 514 25.01 -44.27 -8.36
C ALA A 514 25.24 -44.16 -6.84
N TYR A 515 26.50 -44.13 -6.45
CA TYR A 515 26.96 -43.92 -5.08
C TYR A 515 27.66 -42.56 -5.02
N PHE A 516 27.36 -41.78 -3.98
CA PHE A 516 27.92 -40.46 -3.76
C PHE A 516 28.66 -40.47 -2.44
N ASP A 517 29.83 -39.83 -2.40
CA ASP A 517 30.64 -39.74 -1.18
C ASP A 517 31.39 -38.39 -1.08
N ASP A 518 31.88 -38.09 0.11
CA ASP A 518 32.71 -36.91 0.44
C ASP A 518 32.18 -35.59 -0.12
N ILE A 519 30.89 -35.33 0.07
CA ILE A 519 30.24 -34.09 -0.39
C ILE A 519 30.69 -32.92 0.50
N ARG A 520 31.13 -31.83 -0.14
CA ARG A 520 31.64 -30.63 0.53
C ARG A 520 30.98 -29.39 0.00
N VAL A 521 30.76 -28.43 0.89
CA VAL A 521 30.41 -27.06 0.53
C VAL A 521 31.26 -26.09 1.35
N HIS A 522 31.93 -25.14 0.69
CA HIS A 522 32.76 -24.13 1.36
C HIS A 522 32.83 -22.84 0.53
N PRO A 523 33.19 -21.67 1.14
CA PRO A 523 33.39 -20.43 0.40
C PRO A 523 34.45 -20.59 -0.70
N ILE A 524 34.31 -19.89 -1.82
CA ILE A 524 35.26 -19.97 -2.96
C ILE A 524 36.68 -19.55 -2.55
N ASN A 525 36.80 -18.60 -1.62
CA ASN A 525 38.08 -18.13 -1.08
C ASN A 525 38.51 -18.91 0.18
N GLY A 526 37.78 -19.98 0.52
CA GLY A 526 38.10 -20.86 1.64
C GLY A 526 38.83 -22.11 1.17
N ASN A 527 39.64 -22.68 2.07
CA ASN A 527 40.28 -23.98 1.89
C ASN A 527 39.70 -24.96 2.92
N MET A 528 39.42 -26.20 2.51
CA MET A 528 38.88 -27.25 3.37
C MET A 528 39.79 -28.49 3.33
N LYS A 529 40.23 -28.90 4.52
CA LYS A 529 40.91 -30.17 4.75
C LYS A 529 40.09 -30.99 5.75
N SER A 530 39.85 -32.27 5.45
CA SER A 530 39.01 -33.13 6.30
C SER A 530 39.76 -34.39 6.74
N PHE A 531 39.33 -34.92 7.89
CA PHE A 531 39.95 -36.06 8.55
C PHE A 531 38.87 -37.07 8.92
N VAL A 532 39.02 -38.30 8.47
CA VAL A 532 38.12 -39.41 8.74
C VAL A 532 38.75 -40.30 9.80
N TYR A 533 38.06 -40.47 10.92
CA TYR A 533 38.50 -41.31 12.02
C TYR A 533 37.64 -42.56 12.13
N ASP A 534 38.25 -43.70 12.43
CA ASP A 534 37.52 -44.91 12.80
C ASP A 534 36.72 -44.68 14.08
N GLN A 535 35.42 -44.99 14.05
CA GLN A 535 34.51 -44.64 15.15
C GLN A 535 34.87 -45.32 16.47
N GLN A 536 35.43 -46.54 16.44
CA GLN A 536 35.73 -47.31 17.64
C GLN A 536 37.12 -47.01 18.19
N THR A 537 38.13 -47.01 17.32
CA THR A 537 39.54 -46.89 17.69
C THR A 537 40.03 -45.45 17.67
N GLN A 538 39.26 -44.51 17.08
CA GLN A 538 39.61 -43.11 16.90
C GLN A 538 40.92 -42.90 16.12
N LYS A 539 41.34 -43.90 15.33
CA LYS A 539 42.52 -43.80 14.46
C LYS A 539 42.15 -43.07 13.18
N LEU A 540 43.06 -42.22 12.70
CA LEU A 540 42.92 -41.52 11.43
C LEU A 540 42.93 -42.54 10.29
N MET A 541 41.83 -42.70 9.58
CA MET A 541 41.71 -43.61 8.43
C MET A 541 42.03 -42.93 7.10
N ALA A 542 41.61 -41.67 6.97
CA ALA A 542 41.85 -40.89 5.77
C ALA A 542 42.01 -39.41 6.08
N GLU A 543 42.88 -38.75 5.34
CA GLU A 543 43.01 -37.30 5.28
C GLU A 543 42.69 -36.87 3.85
N LEU A 544 41.69 -36.03 3.67
CA LEU A 544 41.35 -35.54 2.35
C LEU A 544 41.78 -34.07 2.20
N ASP A 545 42.52 -33.79 1.14
CA ASP A 545 43.16 -32.50 0.88
C ASP A 545 42.21 -31.41 0.33
N GLU A 546 42.76 -30.24 0.01
CA GLU A 546 42.01 -29.09 -0.52
C GLU A 546 41.25 -29.37 -1.82
N ASN A 547 41.68 -30.39 -2.58
CA ASN A 547 41.08 -30.78 -3.85
C ASN A 547 40.13 -31.98 -3.74
N ASN A 548 39.90 -32.43 -2.49
CA ASN A 548 39.11 -33.61 -2.13
C ASN A 548 39.77 -34.96 -2.47
N TYR A 549 41.09 -35.01 -2.66
CA TYR A 549 41.82 -36.27 -2.84
C TYR A 549 42.21 -36.87 -1.49
N SER A 550 42.08 -38.19 -1.35
CA SER A 550 42.28 -38.89 -0.08
C SER A 550 43.70 -39.46 0.10
N THR A 551 44.26 -39.30 1.30
CA THR A 551 45.41 -40.04 1.81
C THR A 551 44.93 -41.03 2.85
N PHE A 552 45.06 -42.32 2.57
CA PHE A 552 44.59 -43.42 3.41
C PHE A 552 45.69 -43.94 4.34
N TYR A 553 45.30 -44.28 5.57
CA TYR A 553 46.17 -44.83 6.61
C TYR A 553 45.66 -46.21 7.03
N GLU A 554 46.48 -47.24 6.86
CA GLU A 554 46.15 -48.62 7.23
C GLU A 554 46.98 -49.07 8.44
N TYR A 555 46.34 -49.72 9.40
CA TYR A 555 46.95 -50.18 10.65
C TYR A 555 46.87 -51.71 10.79
N ASP A 556 47.83 -52.30 11.51
CA ASP A 556 47.76 -53.69 11.94
C ASP A 556 46.82 -53.88 13.16
N LYS A 557 46.69 -55.14 13.62
CA LYS A 557 45.81 -55.51 14.74
C LYS A 557 46.32 -54.98 16.08
N GLU A 558 47.63 -54.78 16.20
CA GLU A 558 48.32 -54.22 17.36
C GLU A 558 48.29 -52.69 17.37
N GLY A 559 47.89 -52.07 16.24
CA GLY A 559 47.71 -50.66 16.04
C GLY A 559 48.89 -49.88 15.47
N GLY A 560 49.93 -50.57 15.00
CA GLY A 560 51.00 -49.97 14.21
C GLY A 560 50.53 -49.56 12.82
N LEU A 561 51.02 -48.41 12.32
CA LEU A 561 50.76 -47.95 10.95
C LEU A 561 51.58 -48.81 9.97
N ILE A 562 50.89 -49.54 9.09
CA ILE A 562 51.53 -50.46 8.13
C ILE A 562 51.56 -49.90 6.71
N ARG A 563 50.64 -49.00 6.34
CA ARG A 563 50.61 -48.44 4.99
C ARG A 563 50.03 -47.05 4.94
N ILE A 564 50.60 -46.21 4.08
CA ILE A 564 50.03 -44.92 3.67
C ILE A 564 49.83 -44.97 2.16
N LYS A 565 48.62 -44.68 1.68
CA LYS A 565 48.30 -44.54 0.26
C LYS A 565 47.80 -43.13 -0.02
N LYS A 566 48.02 -42.62 -1.22
CA LYS A 566 47.48 -41.33 -1.65
C LYS A 566 46.82 -41.46 -3.01
N GLU A 567 45.61 -40.94 -3.09
CA GLU A 567 44.87 -40.75 -4.31
C GLU A 567 45.42 -39.55 -5.08
N THR A 568 45.53 -39.71 -6.40
CA THR A 568 45.99 -38.70 -7.34
C THR A 568 45.17 -38.82 -8.62
N GLU A 569 45.29 -37.85 -9.52
CA GLU A 569 44.68 -37.88 -10.86
C GLU A 569 45.05 -39.14 -11.68
N GLU A 570 46.20 -39.76 -11.39
CA GLU A 570 46.69 -40.95 -12.08
C GLU A 570 46.39 -42.26 -11.33
N GLY A 571 45.70 -42.20 -10.18
CA GLY A 571 45.36 -43.37 -9.37
C GLY A 571 45.86 -43.30 -7.92
N VAL A 572 45.66 -44.41 -7.19
CA VAL A 572 46.05 -44.54 -5.78
C VAL A 572 47.47 -45.14 -5.67
N TYR A 573 48.42 -44.36 -5.17
CA TYR A 573 49.81 -44.76 -4.98
C TYR A 573 50.11 -45.10 -3.52
N THR A 574 50.93 -46.12 -3.28
CA THR A 574 51.44 -46.41 -1.93
C THR A 574 52.66 -45.51 -1.67
N ILE A 575 52.56 -44.63 -0.67
CA ILE A 575 53.64 -43.73 -0.27
C ILE A 575 54.62 -44.45 0.66
N GLN A 576 54.09 -45.26 1.58
CA GLN A 576 54.89 -45.93 2.59
C GLN A 576 54.26 -47.28 2.92
N GLU A 577 55.09 -48.33 3.06
CA GLU A 577 54.68 -49.65 3.57
C GLU A 577 55.72 -50.14 4.59
N THR A 578 55.26 -50.56 5.76
CA THR A 578 56.10 -51.13 6.82
C THR A 578 55.68 -52.57 7.06
N ARG A 579 56.62 -53.52 7.01
CA ARG A 579 56.38 -54.93 7.35
C ARG A 579 57.26 -55.33 8.53
N SER A 580 56.64 -55.74 9.63
CA SER A 580 57.32 -56.35 10.77
C SER A 580 56.92 -57.84 10.86
N SER A 581 57.89 -58.69 11.19
CA SER A 581 57.69 -60.14 11.38
C SER A 581 58.26 -60.53 12.73
N ASN A 582 57.45 -61.12 13.62
CA ASN A 582 57.96 -61.73 14.83
C ASN A 582 58.56 -63.11 14.49
N PRO A 583 59.87 -63.36 14.75
CA PRO A 583 60.43 -64.68 14.55
C PRO A 583 59.78 -65.69 15.49
N LYS A 584 59.29 -66.82 14.95
CA LYS A 584 58.85 -67.97 15.76
C LYS A 584 60.04 -68.46 16.59
N LYS A 585 59.92 -68.47 17.92
CA LYS A 585 60.81 -69.28 18.76
C LYS A 585 60.56 -70.75 18.42
N SER A 586 61.56 -71.42 17.82
CA SER A 586 61.61 -72.88 17.83
C SER A 586 61.89 -73.32 19.27
N ASN A 587 60.97 -74.08 19.85
CA ASN A 587 61.32 -74.98 20.95
C ASN A 587 61.57 -76.36 20.37
#